data_AF-A0A2V9LF41-F1
#
_entry.id   AF-A0A2V9LF41-F1
#
_cell.length_a   1.000
_cell.length_b   1.000
_cell.length_c   1.000
_cell.angle_alpha   90.00
_cell.angle_beta   90.00
_cell.angle_gamma   90.00
#
_symmetry.space_group_name_H-M   'P 1'
#
loop_
_entity.id
_entity.type
_entity.pdbx_description
1 polymer ?
#
loop_
_entity_poly.entity_id
_entity_poly.type
_entity_poly.pdbx_seq_one_letter_code
_entity_poly.pdbx_strand_id
1 'polypeptide(L)'
;MDKDGRLDIVTGKRYLAHDFDPGAYEPLGLYWYRSEGDGRFIKHIIDYGSKAGGGMQIPALDIDGDGDLDLVAPGKSGLFLFEQVDSERQRTP
;
A
#
# COMPACT_ATOMS: atom_id res chain seq x y z
N MET A 1 -6.55 -5.12 -6.19
CA MET A 1 -5.42 -4.69 -7.07
C MET A 1 -5.30 -5.61 -8.27
N ASP A 2 -5.29 -6.93 -8.08
CA ASP A 2 -5.11 -7.91 -9.17
C ASP A 2 -6.31 -8.13 -10.11
N LYS A 3 -7.36 -7.32 -10.03
CA LYS A 3 -8.57 -7.38 -10.87
C LYS A 3 -9.32 -8.73 -10.79
N ASP A 4 -9.19 -9.48 -9.68
CA ASP A 4 -9.87 -10.77 -9.50
C ASP A 4 -11.36 -10.68 -9.12
N GLY A 5 -11.89 -9.45 -8.96
CA GLY A 5 -13.27 -9.16 -8.59
C GLY A 5 -13.58 -9.28 -7.09
N ARG A 6 -12.59 -9.62 -6.25
CA ARG A 6 -12.72 -9.63 -4.79
C ARG A 6 -12.24 -8.32 -4.19
N LEU A 7 -12.82 -7.99 -3.03
CA LEU A 7 -12.36 -6.85 -2.26
C LEU A 7 -11.10 -7.22 -1.47
N ASP A 8 -10.04 -6.47 -1.73
CA ASP A 8 -8.77 -6.55 -1.01
C ASP A 8 -8.66 -5.49 0.08
N ILE A 9 -7.59 -5.56 0.87
CA ILE A 9 -7.28 -4.55 1.90
C ILE A 9 -5.92 -3.92 1.62
N VAL A 10 -5.85 -2.59 1.68
CA VAL A 10 -4.60 -1.84 1.77
C VAL A 10 -4.51 -1.21 3.15
N THR A 11 -3.37 -1.39 3.79
CA THR A 11 -3.11 -0.80 5.10
C THR A 11 -1.62 -0.57 5.29
N GLY A 12 -1.26 0.20 6.31
CA GLY A 12 0.13 0.46 6.59
C GLY A 12 0.34 0.91 8.02
N LYS A 13 1.62 1.00 8.38
CA LYS A 13 2.08 1.49 9.66
C LYS A 13 2.58 2.92 9.52
N ARG A 14 2.20 3.78 10.46
CA ARG A 14 2.70 5.14 10.60
C ARG A 14 3.91 5.18 11.53
N TYR A 15 4.84 6.09 11.26
CA TYR A 15 5.94 6.41 12.16
C TYR A 15 5.47 7.42 13.22
N LEU A 16 5.69 7.10 14.49
CA LEU A 16 5.23 7.92 15.63
C LEU A 16 3.74 8.29 15.50
N ALA A 17 2.86 7.30 15.34
CA ALA A 17 1.42 7.54 15.29
C ALA A 17 0.90 8.14 16.61
N HIS A 18 1.44 7.61 17.71
CA HIS A 18 1.10 7.93 19.10
C HIS A 18 2.38 7.98 19.95
N ASP A 19 3.33 8.83 19.55
CA ASP A 19 4.57 9.11 20.27
C ASP A 19 5.36 7.87 20.72
N PHE A 20 5.19 7.43 21.97
CA PHE A 20 6.00 6.39 22.61
C PHE A 20 5.32 5.01 22.68
N ASP A 21 4.23 4.80 21.95
CA ASP A 21 3.59 3.50 21.87
C ASP A 21 4.58 2.39 21.43
N PRO A 22 4.39 1.15 21.89
CA PRO A 22 5.14 0.02 21.37
C PRO A 22 5.13 -0.01 19.84
N GLY A 23 6.32 -0.10 19.23
CA GLY A 23 6.48 -0.09 17.78
C GLY A 23 6.46 1.29 17.12
N ALA A 24 6.34 2.40 17.86
CA ALA A 24 6.29 3.74 17.27
C ALA A 24 7.53 4.11 16.43
N TYR A 25 8.69 3.52 16.77
CA TYR A 25 9.98 3.68 16.06
C TYR A 25 10.29 2.56 15.07
N GLU A 26 9.47 1.51 14.99
CA GLU A 26 9.68 0.45 14.00
C GLU A 26 9.52 1.01 12.57
N PRO A 27 10.11 0.35 11.57
CA PRO A 27 10.03 0.77 10.18
C PRO A 27 8.61 1.11 9.71
N LEU A 28 8.51 2.09 8.82
CA LEU A 28 7.30 2.34 8.05
C LEU A 28 7.01 1.12 7.16
N GLY A 29 5.73 0.90 6.88
CA GLY A 29 5.34 -0.13 5.94
C GLY A 29 3.97 0.13 5.32
N LEU A 30 3.84 -0.23 4.07
CA LEU A 30 2.62 -0.23 3.29
C LEU A 30 2.41 -1.64 2.74
N TYR A 31 1.21 -2.16 2.94
CA TYR A 31 0.88 -3.56 2.71
C TYR A 31 -0.43 -3.69 1.94
N TRP A 32 -0.47 -4.69 1.08
CA TRP A 32 -1.68 -5.17 0.43
C TRP A 32 -1.98 -6.58 0.92
N TYR A 33 -3.22 -6.81 1.32
CA TYR A 33 -3.73 -8.10 1.72
C TYR A 33 -4.74 -8.55 0.66
N ARG A 34 -4.32 -9.52 -0.16
CA ARG A 34 -5.15 -10.09 -1.23
C ARG A 34 -6.12 -11.11 -0.65
N SER A 35 -7.40 -10.97 -0.94
CA SER A 35 -8.44 -11.88 -0.45
C SER A 35 -8.45 -13.19 -1.24
N GLU A 36 -8.46 -14.32 -0.54
CA GLU A 36 -8.70 -15.64 -1.16
C GLU A 36 -10.20 -15.96 -1.28
N GLY A 37 -11.09 -15.08 -0.79
CA GLY A 37 -12.55 -15.24 -0.86
C GLY A 37 -13.16 -16.11 0.25
N ASP A 38 -12.36 -16.78 1.07
CA ASP A 38 -12.79 -17.63 2.18
C ASP A 38 -12.46 -17.03 3.56
N GLY A 39 -12.18 -15.73 3.59
CA GLY A 39 -11.74 -15.00 4.79
C GLY A 39 -10.24 -15.09 5.05
N ARG A 40 -9.48 -15.85 4.26
CA ARG A 40 -8.01 -15.80 4.28
C ARG A 40 -7.49 -14.64 3.43
N PHE A 41 -6.35 -14.11 3.86
CA PHE A 41 -5.65 -13.05 3.15
C PHE A 41 -4.18 -13.41 2.97
N ILE A 42 -3.64 -13.12 1.78
CA ILE A 42 -2.21 -13.22 1.49
C ILE A 42 -1.60 -11.83 1.55
N LYS A 43 -0.58 -11.68 2.40
CA LYS A 43 0.11 -10.40 2.61
C LYS A 43 1.18 -10.18 1.53
N HIS A 44 1.10 -9.03 0.90
CA HIS A 44 2.09 -8.47 -0.01
C HIS A 44 2.68 -7.19 0.60
N ILE A 45 3.98 -6.97 0.42
CA ILE A 45 4.67 -5.76 0.84
C ILE A 45 4.73 -4.83 -0.37
N ILE A 46 4.17 -3.63 -0.23
CA ILE A 46 4.29 -2.56 -1.22
C ILE A 46 5.56 -1.77 -0.93
N ASP A 47 5.74 -1.36 0.33
CA ASP A 47 6.95 -0.70 0.81
C ASP A 47 7.21 -1.11 2.27
N TYR A 48 8.49 -1.25 2.64
CA TYR A 48 8.90 -1.51 4.01
C TYR A 48 10.29 -0.93 4.29
N GLY A 49 10.39 -0.13 5.35
CA GLY A 49 11.65 0.45 5.80
C GLY A 49 12.26 1.51 4.88
N SER A 50 11.55 1.95 3.85
CA SER A 50 11.95 3.11 3.06
C SER A 50 11.31 4.39 3.60
N LYS A 51 10.28 4.94 2.94
CA LYS A 51 9.69 6.23 3.28
C LYS A 51 8.17 6.20 3.33
N ALA A 52 7.47 5.25 2.71
CA ALA A 52 6.02 5.24 2.71
C ALA A 52 5.47 4.37 3.83
N GLY A 53 4.32 4.78 4.35
CA GLY A 53 3.58 3.98 5.33
C GLY A 53 2.11 4.40 5.36
N GLY A 54 1.35 3.78 6.25
CA GLY A 54 -0.07 4.08 6.42
C GLY A 54 -0.27 5.46 7.07
N GLY A 55 -0.98 6.35 6.39
CA GLY A 55 -1.39 7.66 6.89
C GLY A 55 -2.76 7.64 7.55
N MET A 56 -3.52 8.74 7.38
CA MET A 56 -4.95 8.77 7.78
C MET A 56 -5.84 8.10 6.72
N GLN A 57 -5.49 8.25 5.44
CA GLN A 57 -6.20 7.68 4.30
C GLN A 57 -5.19 7.23 3.26
N ILE A 58 -5.53 6.15 2.56
CA ILE A 58 -4.77 5.62 1.42
C ILE A 58 -5.77 5.51 0.26
N PRO A 59 -5.96 6.56 -0.54
CA PRO A 59 -6.82 6.49 -1.72
C PRO A 59 -6.31 5.41 -2.68
N ALA A 60 -7.24 4.61 -3.19
CA ALA A 60 -7.01 3.65 -4.26
C ALA A 60 -7.86 4.06 -5.47
N LEU A 61 -7.24 4.46 -6.57
CA LEU A 61 -7.92 4.92 -7.77
C LEU A 61 -7.03 4.75 -9.00
N ASP A 62 -7.64 4.56 -10.16
CA ASP A 62 -6.98 4.51 -11.47
C ASP A 62 -6.56 5.93 -11.88
N ILE A 63 -5.28 6.29 -11.64
CA ILE A 63 -4.77 7.66 -11.83
C ILE A 63 -4.37 7.89 -13.28
N ASP A 64 -3.74 6.90 -13.90
CA ASP A 64 -3.19 7.00 -15.24
C ASP A 64 -4.19 6.60 -16.34
N GLY A 65 -5.30 5.95 -15.99
CA GLY A 65 -6.37 5.53 -16.89
C GLY A 65 -6.12 4.17 -17.56
N ASP A 66 -5.19 3.35 -17.07
CA ASP A 66 -4.90 2.02 -17.61
C ASP A 66 -5.81 0.91 -17.06
N GLY A 67 -6.79 1.29 -16.23
CA GLY A 67 -7.83 0.44 -15.70
C GLY A 67 -7.38 -0.37 -14.49
N ASP A 68 -6.24 -0.04 -13.91
CA ASP A 68 -5.64 -0.65 -12.75
C ASP A 68 -5.68 0.33 -11.55
N LEU A 69 -5.61 -0.15 -10.30
CA LEU A 69 -5.76 0.72 -9.13
C LEU A 69 -4.40 1.10 -8.54
N ASP A 70 -4.10 2.39 -8.57
CA ASP A 70 -2.93 2.99 -7.94
C ASP A 70 -3.20 3.38 -6.49
N LEU A 71 -2.13 3.58 -5.72
CA LEU A 71 -2.22 3.97 -4.32
C LEU A 71 -1.55 5.31 -4.06
N VAL A 72 -2.27 6.20 -3.37
CA VAL A 72 -1.70 7.45 -2.84
C VAL A 72 -1.46 7.28 -1.35
N ALA A 73 -0.22 7.45 -0.90
CA ALA A 73 0.18 7.26 0.49
C ALA A 73 0.71 8.57 1.10
N PRO A 74 -0.16 9.44 1.63
CA PRO A 74 0.26 10.62 2.39
C PRO A 74 0.76 10.23 3.78
N GLY A 75 1.93 10.71 4.17
CA GLY A 75 2.53 10.44 5.48
C GLY A 75 3.41 11.56 5.98
N LYS A 76 3.94 11.41 7.21
CA LYS A 76 4.88 12.38 7.82
C LYS A 76 6.17 12.56 7.02
N SER A 77 6.53 11.55 6.24
CA SER A 77 7.74 11.47 5.42
C SER A 77 7.56 12.01 3.99
N GLY A 78 6.34 12.38 3.59
CA GLY A 78 6.03 12.89 2.26
C GLY A 78 4.70 12.39 1.70
N LEU A 79 4.48 12.70 0.42
CA LEU A 79 3.38 12.17 -0.39
C LEU A 79 3.97 11.23 -1.44
N PHE A 80 3.48 10.00 -1.49
CA PHE A 80 3.95 8.97 -2.40
C PHE A 80 2.80 8.48 -3.29
N LEU A 81 3.12 8.22 -4.55
CA LEU A 81 2.26 7.51 -5.51
C LEU A 81 2.90 6.15 -5.78
N PHE A 82 2.10 5.10 -5.66
CA PHE A 82 2.45 3.76 -6.09
C PHE A 82 1.58 3.40 -7.28
N GLU A 83 2.19 3.47 -8.45
CA GLU A 83 1.63 2.95 -9.68
C GLU A 83 1.56 1.43 -9.59
N GLN A 84 0.39 0.85 -9.87
CA GLN A 84 0.35 -0.57 -10.18
C GLN A 84 0.67 -0.74 -11.66
N VAL A 85 1.54 -1.70 -11.94
CA VAL A 85 2.00 -1.96 -13.30
C VAL A 85 1.84 -3.44 -13.62
N ASP A 86 1.47 -3.72 -14.86
CA ASP A 86 1.52 -5.08 -15.38
C ASP A 86 2.97 -5.63 -15.38
N SER A 87 3.09 -6.93 -15.57
CA SER A 87 4.39 -7.62 -15.54
C SER A 87 5.37 -7.18 -16.64
N GLU A 88 4.89 -6.53 -17.71
CA GLU A 88 5.72 -6.02 -18.81
C GLU A 88 6.29 -4.64 -18.46
N ARG A 89 5.46 -3.72 -17.98
CA ARG A 89 5.85 -2.40 -17.47
C ARG A 89 6.75 -2.51 -16.24
N GLN A 90 6.53 -3.49 -15.36
CA GLN A 90 7.39 -3.74 -14.19
C GLN A 90 8.86 -4.06 -14.54
N ARG A 91 9.13 -4.49 -15.78
CA ARG A 91 10.48 -4.82 -16.27
C ARG A 91 11.18 -3.65 -16.98
N THR A 92 10.48 -2.55 -17.18
CA THR A 92 10.98 -1.39 -17.91
C THR A 92 11.20 -0.25 -16.90
N PRO A 93 12.46 0.16 -16.64
CA PRO A 93 12.78 1.13 -15.59
C PRO A 93 12.34 2.57 -15.93
#